data_AF-A0A1F6WUI1-F1
#
_entry.id   AF-A0A1F6WUI1-F1
#
_cell.length_a   1.000
_cell.length_b   1.000
_cell.length_c   1.000
_cell.angle_alpha   90.00
_cell.angle_beta   90.00
_cell.angle_gamma   90.00
#
_symmetry.space_group_name_H-M   'P 1'
#
loop_
_entity.id
_entity.type
_entity.pdbx_description
1 polymer ?
#
loop_
_entity_poly.entity_id
_entity_poly.type
_entity_poly.pdbx_seq_one_letter_code
_entity_poly.pdbx_strand_id
1 'polypeptide(L)'
;MIKLFNSLLKTQGLDEQVIEKFETEFRGLILLALIATSQSRLDKREEQSLLEYFKIGDEEAVVNTLTTHYSKIEWEKMLNSEIKPIIQTYLKDVVMV
;
A
#
# COMPACT_ATOMS: atom_id res chain seq x y z
N MET A 1 5.22 -6.12 2.15
CA MET A 1 4.72 -4.98 1.36
C MET A 1 5.61 -4.69 0.14
N ILE A 2 6.90 -4.35 0.35
CA ILE A 2 7.93 -4.19 -0.71
C ILE A 2 7.95 -5.37 -1.71
N LYS A 3 7.89 -6.61 -1.24
CA LYS A 3 7.89 -7.81 -2.11
C LYS A 3 6.63 -7.96 -2.99
N LEU A 4 5.46 -7.56 -2.48
CA LEU A 4 4.21 -7.64 -3.24
C LEU A 4 4.19 -6.56 -4.33
N PHE A 5 4.62 -5.35 -4.00
CA PHE A 5 4.68 -4.25 -4.95
C PHE A 5 5.80 -4.44 -5.97
N ASN A 6 7.00 -4.83 -5.55
CA ASN A 6 8.06 -5.20 -6.49
C ASN A 6 7.63 -6.34 -7.42
N SER A 7 6.88 -7.33 -6.94
CA SER A 7 6.34 -8.38 -7.80
C SER A 7 5.33 -7.83 -8.82
N LEU A 8 4.43 -6.93 -8.41
CA LEU A 8 3.44 -6.32 -9.31
C LEU A 8 4.10 -5.39 -10.34
N LEU A 9 5.06 -4.56 -9.93
CA LEU A 9 5.78 -3.63 -10.79
C LEU A 9 6.68 -4.36 -11.80
N LYS A 10 7.40 -5.39 -11.35
CA LYS A 10 8.22 -6.22 -12.25
C LYS A 10 7.40 -6.96 -13.30
N THR A 11 6.16 -7.36 -12.99
CA THR A 11 5.28 -7.99 -14.01
C THR A 11 4.82 -7.02 -15.09
N GLN A 12 4.98 -5.70 -14.92
CA GLN A 12 4.64 -4.69 -15.92
C GLN A 12 5.83 -4.32 -16.82
N GLY A 13 7.00 -4.95 -16.66
CA GLY A 13 8.17 -4.68 -17.49
C GLY A 13 8.79 -3.29 -17.28
N LEU A 14 8.52 -2.66 -16.15
CA LEU A 14 9.05 -1.34 -15.80
C LEU A 14 10.54 -1.43 -15.48
N ASP A 15 11.29 -0.39 -15.88
CA ASP A 15 12.70 -0.27 -15.52
C ASP A 15 12.90 0.03 -14.03
N GLU A 16 14.12 -0.22 -13.55
CA GLU A 16 14.47 -0.11 -12.13
C GLU A 16 14.38 1.33 -11.59
N GLN A 17 14.66 2.34 -12.41
CA GLN A 17 14.58 3.76 -12.02
C GLN A 17 13.12 4.22 -11.88
N VAL A 18 12.24 3.71 -12.74
CA VAL A 18 10.81 3.91 -12.68
C VAL A 18 10.22 3.25 -11.43
N ILE A 19 10.70 2.06 -11.08
CA ILE A 19 10.32 1.38 -9.84
C ILE A 19 10.75 2.19 -8.62
N GLU A 20 11.98 2.72 -8.58
CA GLU A 20 12.44 3.59 -7.49
C GLU A 20 11.61 4.88 -7.37
N LYS A 21 11.31 5.54 -8.50
CA LYS A 21 10.46 6.75 -8.50
C LYS A 21 9.06 6.44 -7.98
N PHE A 22 8.49 5.32 -8.41
CA PHE A 22 7.22 4.82 -7.89
C PHE A 22 7.30 4.54 -6.38
N GLU A 23 8.33 3.84 -5.90
CA GLU A 23 8.50 3.56 -4.48
C GLU A 23 8.67 4.83 -3.63
N THR A 24 9.23 5.90 -4.19
CA THR A 24 9.45 7.14 -3.43
C THR A 24 8.20 8.02 -3.38
N GLU A 25 7.48 8.17 -4.49
CA GLU A 25 6.35 9.09 -4.60
C GLU A 25 5.01 8.43 -4.25
N PHE A 26 4.85 7.14 -4.54
CA PHE A 26 3.56 6.48 -4.52
C PHE A 26 3.30 5.64 -3.26
N ARG A 27 4.36 5.30 -2.53
CA ARG A 27 4.31 4.44 -1.34
C ARG A 27 3.46 5.03 -0.22
N GLY A 28 3.54 6.34 -0.02
CA GLY A 28 2.67 7.06 0.93
C GLY A 28 1.19 6.96 0.54
N LEU A 29 0.86 7.07 -0.75
CA LEU A 29 -0.51 6.94 -1.24
C LEU A 29 -1.07 5.53 -0.96
N ILE A 30 -0.25 4.51 -1.16
CA ILE A 30 -0.63 3.12 -0.91
C ILE A 30 -0.90 2.87 0.57
N LEU A 31 -0.05 3.39 1.45
CA LEU A 31 -0.27 3.31 2.90
C LEU A 31 -1.57 4.00 3.31
N LEU A 32 -1.86 5.19 2.76
CA LEU A 32 -3.12 5.89 3.01
C LEU A 32 -4.32 5.11 2.49
N ALA A 33 -4.23 4.51 1.30
CA ALA A 33 -5.29 3.69 0.74
C ALA A 33 -5.56 2.43 1.59
N LEU A 34 -4.50 1.80 2.10
CA LEU A 34 -4.61 0.66 3.02
C LEU A 34 -5.31 1.06 4.33
N ILE A 35 -4.91 2.19 4.93
CA ILE A 35 -5.54 2.72 6.15
C ILE A 35 -7.02 3.03 5.89
N ALA A 36 -7.33 3.77 4.82
CA ALA A 36 -8.70 4.14 4.48
C ALA A 36 -9.60 2.92 4.23
N THR A 37 -9.10 1.93 3.50
CA THR A 37 -9.83 0.68 3.22
C THR A 37 -10.07 -0.13 4.50
N SER A 38 -9.16 -0.02 5.47
CA SER A 38 -9.24 -0.75 6.73
C SER A 38 -10.02 -0.04 7.82
N GLN A 39 -10.36 1.24 7.62
CA GLN A 39 -10.90 2.11 8.67
C GLN A 39 -12.09 1.52 9.43
N SER A 40 -13.01 0.84 8.72
CA SER A 40 -14.18 0.20 9.33
C SER A 40 -13.87 -0.95 10.30
N ARG A 41 -12.63 -1.45 10.33
CA ARG A 41 -12.16 -2.56 11.15
C ARG A 41 -11.26 -2.14 12.31
N LEU A 42 -10.94 -0.84 12.39
CA LEU A 42 -10.02 -0.29 13.37
C LEU A 42 -10.78 0.30 14.55
N ASP A 43 -10.19 0.19 15.74
CA ASP A 43 -10.61 0.99 16.89
C ASP A 43 -9.93 2.37 16.91
N LYS A 44 -10.42 3.27 17.77
CA LYS A 44 -9.91 4.65 17.88
C LYS A 44 -8.43 4.72 18.27
N ARG A 45 -7.92 3.76 19.04
CA ARG A 45 -6.53 3.73 19.48
C ARG A 45 -5.63 3.28 18.34
N GLU A 46 -6.09 2.30 17.56
CA GLU A 46 -5.40 1.83 16.37
C GLU A 46 -5.36 2.92 15.29
N GLU A 47 -6.45 3.64 15.07
CA GLU A 47 -6.46 4.82 14.19
C GLU A 47 -5.42 5.88 14.59
N GLN A 48 -5.32 6.19 15.89
CA GLN A 48 -4.31 7.12 16.39
C GLN A 48 -2.89 6.59 16.20
N SER A 49 -2.66 5.32 16.50
CA SER A 49 -1.35 4.66 16.35
C SER A 49 -0.91 4.67 14.89
N LEU A 50 -1.83 4.36 13.96
CA LEU A 50 -1.58 4.37 12.51
C LEU A 50 -1.22 5.77 12.00
N LEU A 51 -1.86 6.82 12.52
CA LEU A 51 -1.50 8.20 12.19
C LEU A 51 -0.10 8.57 12.69
N GLU A 52 0.29 8.10 13.88
CA GLU A 52 1.64 8.32 14.41
C GLU A 52 2.70 7.56 13.61
N TYR A 53 2.47 6.27 13.33
CA TYR A 53 3.36 5.46 12.49
C TYR A 53 3.53 6.06 11.10
N PHE A 54 2.43 6.52 10.48
CA PHE A 54 2.49 7.19 9.19
C PHE A 54 3.32 8.49 9.24
N LYS A 55 3.17 9.32 10.28
CA LYS A 55 3.93 10.57 10.44
C LYS A 55 5.43 10.35 10.58
N ILE A 56 5.85 9.28 11.26
CA ILE A 56 7.27 8.96 11.47
C ILE A 56 7.85 8.05 10.38
N GLY A 57 7.04 7.63 9.40
CA GLY A 57 7.46 6.75 8.32
C GLY A 57 7.65 5.28 8.73
N ASP A 58 7.02 4.83 9.82
CA ASP A 58 7.08 3.43 10.27
C ASP A 58 6.05 2.57 9.52
N GLU A 59 6.38 2.27 8.27
CA GLU A 59 5.48 1.53 7.38
C GLU A 59 5.27 0.07 7.80
N GLU A 60 6.27 -0.53 8.44
CA GLU A 60 6.17 -1.90 8.91
C GLU A 60 5.15 -1.98 10.05
N ALA A 61 5.18 -1.03 10.98
CA ALA A 61 4.16 -0.90 12.01
C ALA A 61 2.76 -0.69 11.40
N VAL A 62 2.64 0.20 10.39
CA VAL A 62 1.35 0.41 9.69
C VAL A 62 0.81 -0.91 9.12
N VAL A 63 1.61 -1.63 8.34
CA VAL A 63 1.16 -2.88 7.70
C VAL A 63 0.88 -3.96 8.74
N ASN A 64 1.70 -4.08 9.77
CA ASN A 64 1.52 -5.08 10.81
C ASN A 64 0.24 -4.84 11.60
N THR A 65 -0.03 -3.60 12.01
CA THR A 65 -1.30 -3.25 12.66
C THR A 65 -2.47 -3.62 11.76
N LEU A 66 -2.47 -3.18 10.50
CA LEU A 66 -3.58 -3.47 9.59
C LEU A 66 -3.79 -4.97 9.36
N THR A 67 -2.73 -5.73 9.10
CA THR A 67 -2.84 -7.16 8.75
C THR A 67 -3.46 -8.01 9.86
N THR A 68 -3.37 -7.61 11.13
CA THR A 68 -3.98 -8.34 12.25
C THR A 68 -5.52 -8.39 12.19
N HIS A 69 -6.15 -7.46 11.47
CA HIS A 69 -7.61 -7.40 11.29
C HIS A 69 -8.14 -8.21 10.11
N TYR A 70 -7.26 -8.92 9.42
CA TYR A 70 -7.60 -9.67 8.22
C TYR A 70 -7.10 -11.12 8.33
N SER A 71 -7.93 -12.06 7.90
CA SER A 71 -7.39 -13.35 7.48
C SER A 71 -6.49 -13.16 6.26
N LYS A 72 -5.57 -14.12 6.04
CA LYS A 72 -4.68 -14.10 4.87
C LYS A 72 -5.45 -13.92 3.55
N ILE A 73 -6.57 -14.62 3.40
CA ILE A 73 -7.40 -14.58 2.17
C ILE A 73 -8.06 -13.21 2.00
N GLU A 74 -8.61 -12.63 3.08
CA GLU A 74 -9.22 -11.29 2.99
C GLU A 74 -8.18 -10.22 2.67
N TRP A 75 -6.99 -10.32 3.28
CA TRP A 75 -5.88 -9.42 3.01
C TRP A 75 -5.44 -9.48 1.54
N GLU A 76 -5.22 -10.69 1.00
CA GLU A 76 -4.90 -10.90 -0.41
C GLU A 76 -6.00 -10.38 -1.34
N LYS A 77 -7.28 -10.58 -0.97
CA LYS A 77 -8.40 -10.08 -1.76
C LYS A 77 -8.42 -8.56 -1.80
N MET A 78 -8.29 -7.89 -0.66
CA MET A 78 -8.25 -6.43 -0.56
C MET A 78 -7.10 -5.84 -1.37
N LEU A 79 -5.90 -6.43 -1.28
CA LEU A 79 -4.76 -6.00 -2.07
C LEU A 79 -5.02 -6.09 -3.57
N ASN A 80 -5.70 -7.15 -4.02
CA ASN A 80 -6.00 -7.36 -5.43
C ASN A 80 -7.18 -6.55 -5.95
N SER A 81 -8.22 -6.31 -5.14
CA SER A 81 -9.43 -5.61 -5.58
C SER A 81 -9.36 -4.10 -5.42
N GLU A 82 -8.74 -3.61 -4.35
CA GLU A 82 -8.74 -2.18 -4.03
C GLU A 82 -7.38 -1.53 -4.34
N ILE A 83 -6.29 -2.17 -3.92
CA ILE A 83 -4.95 -1.55 -3.97
C ILE A 83 -4.31 -1.70 -5.35
N LYS A 84 -4.42 -2.88 -5.97
CA LYS A 84 -3.86 -3.15 -7.30
C LYS A 84 -4.41 -2.21 -8.39
N PRO A 85 -5.71 -1.89 -8.46
CA PRO A 85 -6.21 -0.90 -9.42
C PRO A 85 -5.59 0.49 -9.23
N ILE A 86 -5.43 0.95 -7.99
CA ILE A 86 -4.80 2.25 -7.69
C ILE A 86 -3.38 2.30 -8.25
N ILE A 87 -2.61 1.23 -8.05
CA ILE A 87 -1.26 1.07 -8.63
C ILE A 87 -1.31 1.12 -10.15
N GLN A 88 -2.21 0.36 -10.77
CA GLN A 88 -2.32 0.30 -12.22
C GLN A 88 -2.67 1.65 -12.84
N THR A 89 -3.59 2.40 -12.22
CA THR A 89 -3.95 3.76 -12.64
C THR A 89 -2.74 4.69 -12.56
N TYR A 90 -2.00 4.70 -11.46
CA TYR A 90 -0.82 5.55 -11.33
C TYR A 90 0.28 5.21 -12.34
N LEU A 91 0.55 3.93 -12.52
CA LEU A 91 1.54 3.50 -13.52
C LEU A 91 1.15 3.98 -14.92
N LYS A 92 -0.13 3.87 -15.27
CA LYS A 92 -0.65 4.30 -16.56
C LYS A 92 -0.61 5.81 -16.75
N ASP A 93 -1.06 6.57 -15.75
CA ASP A 93 -1.40 7.98 -15.92
C ASP A 93 -0.28 8.93 -15.45
N VAL A 94 0.69 8.45 -14.68
CA VAL A 94 1.77 9.28 -14.11
C VAL A 94 3.15 8.81 -14.56
N VAL A 95 3.37 7.49 -14.62
CA VAL A 95 4.70 6.92 -14.84
C VAL A 95 5.01 6.64 -16.30
N MET A 96 4.04 6.11 -17.06
CA MET A 96 4.22 5.72 -18.46
C MET A 96 3.83 6.84 -19.46
N VAL A 97 3.65 8.06 -18.98
CA VAL A 97 3.29 9.24 -19.80
C VAL A 97 4.53 10.02 -20.22
#